data_AF-A0A925W4L6-F1
#
_entry.id   AF-A0A925W4L6-F1
#
_cell.length_a   1.000
_cell.length_b   1.000
_cell.length_c   1.000
_cell.angle_alpha   90.00
_cell.angle_beta   90.00
_cell.angle_gamma   90.00
#
_symmetry.space_group_name_H-M   'P 1'
#
loop_
_entity.id
_entity.type
_entity.pdbx_description
1 polymer ?
#
loop_
_entity_poly.entity_id
_entity_poly.type
_entity_poly.pdbx_seq_one_letter_code
_entity_poly.pdbx_strand_id
1 'polypeptide(L)'
;LAAGDGPSAFPPSVAEPGGVGDAEWSGLVVLPSGSALNVMVVANQTGVHDRARALDYAAEEVTFSLADGFEGGDQYYYHLVTESSDAVAATVEQGVYSPRLGNLPGEGLSEVGDRSPRLGFAPTANGEVGFSNPERQGLNSTIVDDDRAPINVFPLDPENNKREANNYSPMWDAHVYVWTDEAVAAGERRRVNGLEDLQALRDAGLVVDAPTNAGPANTFVTGLRASGLIINCPVIAQPFEGSQDLPIGPRG
;
A
#
# COMPACT_ATOMS: atom_id res chain seq x y z
N LEU A 1 1.75 -2.58 15.49
CA LEU A 1 0.83 -1.46 15.87
C LEU A 1 -0.02 -1.88 17.08
N ALA A 2 -0.62 -0.95 17.86
CA ALA A 2 -1.56 -1.28 18.94
C ALA A 2 -3.01 -1.11 18.44
N ALA A 3 -3.92 -2.05 18.78
CA ALA A 3 -5.31 -2.09 18.31
C ALA A 3 -6.05 -0.75 18.47
N GLY A 4 -6.82 -0.35 17.44
CA GLY A 4 -7.74 0.78 17.50
C GLY A 4 -9.05 0.42 18.20
N ASP A 5 -9.78 1.43 18.68
CA ASP A 5 -11.04 1.24 19.42
C ASP A 5 -12.25 1.06 18.51
N GLY A 6 -12.93 -0.09 18.62
CA GLY A 6 -14.18 -0.38 17.93
C GLY A 6 -14.04 -1.41 16.79
N PRO A 7 -15.16 -1.93 16.27
CA PRO A 7 -15.17 -3.06 15.32
C PRO A 7 -14.61 -2.71 13.93
N SER A 8 -14.48 -1.43 13.61
CA SER A 8 -13.98 -0.91 12.33
C SER A 8 -12.65 -0.16 12.46
N ALA A 9 -12.01 -0.24 13.62
CA ALA A 9 -10.83 0.54 13.90
C ALA A 9 -9.58 -0.12 13.34
N PHE A 10 -8.71 0.71 12.78
CA PHE A 10 -7.37 0.29 12.40
C PHE A 10 -6.37 0.75 13.48
N PRO A 11 -5.38 -0.09 13.85
CA PRO A 11 -5.24 -1.48 13.42
C PRO A 11 -6.28 -2.40 14.11
N PRO A 12 -6.63 -3.55 13.51
CA PRO A 12 -7.57 -4.50 14.11
C PRO A 12 -7.00 -5.11 15.39
N SER A 13 -7.89 -5.63 16.24
CA SER A 13 -7.51 -6.33 17.49
C SER A 13 -6.88 -7.71 17.26
N VAL A 14 -7.11 -8.30 16.09
CA VAL A 14 -6.53 -9.57 15.63
C VAL A 14 -6.03 -9.37 14.21
N ALA A 15 -4.82 -9.84 13.92
CA ALA A 15 -4.21 -9.83 12.60
C ALA A 15 -3.52 -11.19 12.36
N GLU A 16 -4.05 -11.96 11.41
CA GLU A 16 -3.57 -13.30 11.05
C GLU A 16 -3.26 -13.35 9.55
N PRO A 17 -2.02 -13.06 9.14
CA PRO A 17 -1.59 -13.20 7.75
C PRO A 17 -1.69 -14.66 7.31
N GLY A 18 -2.20 -14.95 6.10
CA GLY A 18 -2.29 -16.33 5.61
C GLY A 18 -0.93 -16.95 5.29
N GLY A 19 0.06 -16.12 4.95
CA GLY A 19 1.45 -16.52 4.80
C GLY A 19 2.33 -15.86 5.86
N VAL A 20 3.16 -16.65 6.55
CA VAL A 20 4.14 -16.16 7.54
C VAL A 20 5.52 -16.69 7.23
N GLY A 21 6.46 -15.77 6.97
CA GLY A 21 7.89 -16.00 6.88
C GLY A 21 8.55 -16.01 8.26
N ASP A 22 9.65 -16.74 8.39
CA ASP A 22 10.46 -16.71 9.60
C ASP A 22 11.30 -15.42 9.72
N ALA A 23 12.02 -15.26 10.82
CA ALA A 23 12.85 -14.09 11.08
C ALA A 23 14.00 -13.89 10.06
N GLU A 24 14.38 -14.96 9.34
CA GLU A 24 15.44 -14.95 8.35
C GLU A 24 14.91 -14.75 6.92
N TRP A 25 13.60 -14.74 6.71
CA TRP A 25 12.99 -14.63 5.39
C TRP A 25 12.56 -13.20 5.01
N SER A 26 12.93 -12.79 3.80
CA SER A 26 12.21 -11.80 2.99
C SER A 26 12.28 -12.21 1.52
N GLY A 27 11.40 -11.67 0.69
CA GLY A 27 11.43 -11.85 -0.77
C GLY A 27 12.62 -11.20 -1.47
N LEU A 28 13.59 -10.61 -0.75
CA LEU A 28 14.78 -10.02 -1.35
C LEU A 28 15.96 -10.99 -1.32
N VAL A 29 16.33 -11.50 -2.50
CA VAL A 29 17.45 -12.42 -2.67
C VAL A 29 18.63 -11.72 -3.33
N VAL A 30 19.77 -11.66 -2.64
CA VAL A 30 21.02 -11.11 -3.20
C VAL A 30 21.81 -12.21 -3.89
N LEU A 31 22.04 -12.06 -5.19
CA LEU A 31 22.85 -12.96 -6.00
C LEU A 31 24.36 -12.70 -5.78
N PRO A 32 25.25 -13.67 -6.09
CA PRO A 32 26.71 -13.46 -6.02
C PRO A 32 27.24 -12.29 -6.87
N SER A 33 26.47 -11.84 -7.88
CA SER A 33 26.78 -10.66 -8.69
C SER A 33 26.58 -9.33 -7.95
N GLY A 34 25.91 -9.35 -6.78
CA GLY A 34 25.44 -8.16 -6.07
C GLY A 34 24.08 -7.64 -6.54
N SER A 35 23.45 -8.29 -7.52
CA SER A 35 22.07 -7.98 -7.92
C SER A 35 21.08 -8.49 -6.86
N ALA A 36 20.01 -7.74 -6.61
CA ALA A 36 18.91 -8.18 -5.77
C ALA A 36 17.71 -8.58 -6.64
N LEU A 37 17.11 -9.73 -6.36
CA LEU A 37 15.85 -10.17 -6.92
C LEU A 37 14.73 -9.94 -5.90
N ASN A 38 13.59 -9.47 -6.36
CA ASN A 38 12.34 -9.45 -5.59
C ASN A 38 11.54 -10.70 -5.98
N VAL A 39 11.54 -11.70 -5.11
CA VAL A 39 10.92 -13.01 -5.31
C VAL A 39 9.76 -13.22 -4.35
N MET A 40 8.60 -13.51 -4.91
CA MET A 40 7.39 -13.81 -4.13
C MET A 40 7.30 -15.32 -3.87
N VAL A 41 6.93 -15.69 -2.64
CA VAL A 41 6.50 -17.06 -2.31
C VAL A 41 4.98 -17.12 -2.43
N VAL A 42 4.50 -18.05 -3.26
CA VAL A 42 3.06 -18.24 -3.50
C VAL A 42 2.44 -19.19 -2.46
N ALA A 43 3.08 -20.33 -2.24
CA ALA A 43 2.62 -21.36 -1.32
C ALA A 43 3.79 -22.25 -0.85
N ASN A 44 3.71 -22.73 0.39
CA ASN A 44 4.61 -23.74 0.94
C ASN A 44 3.88 -24.53 2.05
N GLN A 45 4.61 -25.22 2.94
CA GLN A 45 4.02 -25.99 4.03
C GLN A 45 3.40 -25.12 5.15
N THR A 46 3.72 -23.82 5.21
CA THR A 46 3.21 -22.89 6.23
C THR A 46 1.94 -22.18 5.79
N GLY A 47 1.64 -22.14 4.49
CA GLY A 47 0.41 -21.54 3.99
C GLY A 47 0.44 -21.20 2.51
N VAL A 48 -0.59 -20.46 2.10
CA VAL A 48 -0.79 -19.93 0.75
C VAL A 48 -0.96 -18.42 0.89
N HIS A 49 -0.47 -17.66 -0.08
CA HIS A 49 -0.64 -16.22 -0.14
C HIS A 49 -2.13 -15.84 -0.23
N ASP A 50 -2.59 -14.89 0.58
CA ASP A 50 -4.03 -14.55 0.72
C ASP A 50 -4.71 -14.04 -0.57
N ARG A 51 -3.93 -13.47 -1.49
CA ARG A 51 -4.42 -13.02 -2.80
C ARG A 51 -4.50 -14.14 -3.83
N ALA A 52 -3.96 -15.33 -3.57
CA ALA A 52 -4.03 -16.45 -4.50
C ALA A 52 -5.46 -17.04 -4.52
N ARG A 53 -6.13 -16.93 -5.67
CA ARG A 53 -7.52 -17.36 -5.87
C ARG A 53 -7.63 -18.76 -6.47
N ALA A 54 -6.62 -19.17 -7.22
CA ALA A 54 -6.51 -20.51 -7.78
C ALA A 54 -5.04 -20.90 -7.92
N LEU A 55 -4.73 -22.17 -7.65
CA LEU A 55 -3.41 -22.77 -7.83
C LEU A 55 -3.55 -24.04 -8.67
N ASP A 56 -2.77 -24.12 -9.74
CA ASP A 56 -2.61 -25.34 -10.54
C ASP A 56 -1.15 -25.79 -10.49
N TYR A 57 -0.87 -26.76 -9.63
CA TYR A 57 0.47 -27.31 -9.45
C TYR A 57 0.94 -28.15 -10.65
N ALA A 58 0.03 -28.66 -11.49
CA ALA A 58 0.41 -29.43 -12.66
C ALA A 58 0.80 -28.51 -13.83
N ALA A 59 0.12 -27.38 -13.95
CA ALA A 59 0.44 -26.34 -14.93
C ALA A 59 1.51 -25.34 -14.46
N GLU A 60 1.86 -25.35 -13.16
CA GLU A 60 2.72 -24.35 -12.50
C GLU A 60 2.14 -22.92 -12.60
N GLU A 61 0.82 -22.81 -12.47
CA GLU A 61 0.10 -21.54 -12.61
C GLU A 61 -0.59 -21.11 -11.30
N VAL A 62 -0.68 -19.80 -11.11
CA VAL A 62 -1.43 -19.18 -10.01
C VAL A 62 -2.22 -17.99 -10.53
N THR A 63 -3.46 -17.87 -10.06
CA THR A 63 -4.31 -16.69 -10.31
C THR A 63 -4.35 -15.82 -9.06
N PHE A 64 -3.94 -14.56 -9.18
CA PHE A 64 -3.97 -13.58 -8.09
C PHE A 64 -5.09 -12.56 -8.27
N SER A 65 -5.71 -12.14 -7.16
CA SER A 65 -6.51 -10.92 -7.13
C SER A 65 -5.62 -9.69 -6.89
N LEU A 66 -5.71 -8.70 -7.78
CA LEU A 66 -5.01 -7.43 -7.67
C LEU A 66 -5.79 -6.45 -6.78
N ALA A 67 -5.07 -5.54 -6.14
CA ALA A 67 -5.64 -4.39 -5.45
C ALA A 67 -5.73 -3.20 -6.40
N ASP A 68 -6.70 -2.32 -6.15
CA ASP A 68 -6.89 -1.08 -6.90
C ASP A 68 -6.16 0.08 -6.20
N GLY A 69 -5.93 1.15 -6.94
CA GLY A 69 -5.22 2.32 -6.49
C GLY A 69 -5.39 3.51 -7.44
N PHE A 70 -4.79 4.62 -7.04
CA PHE A 70 -4.69 5.84 -7.83
C PHE A 70 -3.23 6.21 -8.03
N GLU A 71 -2.90 6.71 -9.21
CA GLU A 71 -1.65 7.40 -9.53
C GLU A 71 -2.04 8.59 -10.41
N GLY A 72 -1.47 9.77 -10.15
CA GLY A 72 -1.77 10.97 -10.95
C GLY A 72 -3.24 11.42 -10.95
N GLY A 73 -4.09 10.89 -10.07
CA GLY A 73 -5.54 11.09 -10.08
C GLY A 73 -6.33 10.08 -10.93
N ASP A 74 -5.65 9.22 -11.69
CA ASP A 74 -6.25 8.17 -12.51
C ASP A 74 -6.42 6.87 -11.69
N GLN A 75 -7.62 6.30 -11.71
CA GLN A 75 -7.95 5.04 -11.03
C GLN A 75 -7.56 3.82 -11.88
N TYR A 76 -7.63 2.62 -11.28
CA TYR A 76 -7.30 1.33 -11.89
C TYR A 76 -5.80 1.13 -12.01
N TYR A 77 -5.08 1.73 -11.08
CA TYR A 77 -3.68 1.46 -10.83
C TYR A 77 -3.56 0.14 -10.07
N TYR A 78 -3.51 -0.97 -10.82
CA TYR A 78 -3.56 -2.30 -10.24
C TYR A 78 -2.20 -2.74 -9.71
N HIS A 79 -2.17 -3.16 -8.45
CA HIS A 79 -0.97 -3.56 -7.74
C HIS A 79 -1.15 -4.90 -7.02
N LEU A 80 -0.04 -5.56 -6.71
CA LEU A 80 -0.02 -6.83 -6.00
C LEU A 80 0.85 -6.71 -4.76
N VAL A 81 0.22 -6.71 -3.58
CA VAL A 81 0.95 -6.79 -2.32
C VAL A 81 1.47 -8.20 -2.16
N THR A 82 2.80 -8.35 -2.15
CA THR A 82 3.47 -9.65 -2.07
C THR A 82 3.82 -10.00 -0.62
N GLU A 83 4.36 -9.04 0.12
CA GLU A 83 4.75 -9.21 1.53
C GLU A 83 4.81 -7.87 2.27
N SER A 84 4.80 -7.92 3.61
CA SER A 84 5.01 -6.77 4.48
C SER A 84 5.85 -7.10 5.71
N SER A 85 6.58 -6.10 6.22
CA SER A 85 7.38 -6.20 7.44
C SER A 85 6.56 -6.23 8.73
N ASP A 86 5.26 -5.98 8.68
CA ASP A 86 4.36 -5.92 9.82
C ASP A 86 3.15 -6.83 9.61
N ALA A 87 2.77 -7.58 10.64
CA ALA A 87 1.70 -8.58 10.54
C ALA A 87 0.33 -7.95 10.31
N VAL A 88 0.07 -6.75 10.85
CA VAL A 88 -1.20 -6.05 10.60
C VAL A 88 -1.26 -5.61 9.14
N ALA A 89 -0.21 -4.97 8.64
CA ALA A 89 -0.15 -4.55 7.26
C ALA A 89 -0.27 -5.76 6.31
N ALA A 90 0.46 -6.85 6.57
CA ALA A 90 0.35 -8.09 5.81
C ALA A 90 -1.08 -8.64 5.78
N THR A 91 -1.78 -8.63 6.91
CA THR A 91 -3.19 -9.11 6.99
C THR A 91 -4.12 -8.19 6.19
N VAL A 92 -4.07 -6.87 6.44
CA VAL A 92 -5.01 -5.89 5.87
C VAL A 92 -4.80 -5.68 4.36
N GLU A 93 -3.57 -5.83 3.90
CA GLU A 93 -3.20 -5.73 2.49
C GLU A 93 -3.15 -7.09 1.78
N GLN A 94 -3.43 -8.19 2.50
CA GLN A 94 -3.47 -9.58 2.03
C GLN A 94 -2.13 -10.08 1.44
N GLY A 95 -1.02 -9.68 2.05
CA GLY A 95 0.35 -10.12 1.72
C GLY A 95 0.91 -11.14 2.70
N VAL A 96 2.08 -11.69 2.38
CA VAL A 96 2.85 -12.54 3.32
C VAL A 96 3.50 -11.67 4.41
N TYR A 97 3.46 -12.10 5.67
CA TYR A 97 4.23 -11.45 6.72
C TYR A 97 5.69 -11.88 6.69
N SER A 98 6.60 -10.95 6.40
CA SER A 98 8.04 -11.17 6.31
C SER A 98 8.79 -10.16 7.20
N PRO A 99 9.01 -10.47 8.48
CA PRO A 99 9.58 -9.51 9.44
C PRO A 99 10.96 -8.99 9.04
N ARG A 100 11.78 -9.80 8.35
CA ARG A 100 13.13 -9.38 7.91
C ARG A 100 13.11 -8.20 6.95
N LEU A 101 12.00 -7.98 6.23
CA LEU A 101 11.84 -6.85 5.33
C LEU A 101 12.03 -5.52 6.07
N GLY A 102 11.65 -5.45 7.35
CA GLY A 102 11.82 -4.27 8.21
C GLY A 102 13.27 -3.80 8.38
N ASN A 103 14.26 -4.63 8.03
CA ASN A 103 15.68 -4.30 8.08
C ASN A 103 16.18 -3.50 6.86
N LEU A 104 15.35 -3.26 5.84
CA LEU A 104 15.74 -2.42 4.71
C LEU A 104 16.18 -1.04 5.20
N PRO A 105 17.23 -0.42 4.68
CA PRO A 105 17.57 0.95 5.05
C PRO A 105 16.60 1.96 4.40
N GLY A 106 16.73 3.24 4.75
CA GLY A 106 16.10 4.34 4.01
C GLY A 106 14.68 4.72 4.41
N GLU A 107 14.32 4.53 5.68
CA GLU A 107 13.05 5.03 6.24
C GLU A 107 12.94 6.56 6.08
N GLY A 108 11.81 7.02 5.54
CA GLY A 108 11.48 8.41 5.24
C GLY A 108 12.32 9.05 4.14
N LEU A 109 13.11 8.26 3.40
CA LEU A 109 13.92 8.71 2.28
C LEU A 109 13.26 8.27 0.97
N SER A 110 12.90 9.23 0.12
CA SER A 110 12.12 9.00 -1.10
C SER A 110 12.45 9.98 -2.24
N GLU A 111 13.36 10.92 -2.01
CA GLU A 111 13.80 11.81 -3.08
C GLU A 111 14.70 11.06 -4.06
N VAL A 112 14.78 11.55 -5.29
CA VAL A 112 15.54 10.91 -6.38
C VAL A 112 17.03 10.75 -6.04
N GLY A 113 17.58 11.67 -5.24
CA GLY A 113 18.97 11.61 -4.78
C GLY A 113 19.19 10.65 -3.61
N ASP A 114 18.14 10.15 -2.99
CA ASP A 114 18.24 9.31 -1.81
C ASP A 114 18.76 7.92 -2.16
N ARG A 115 19.65 7.42 -1.32
CA ARG A 115 20.11 6.02 -1.38
C ARG A 115 19.16 5.14 -0.58
N SER A 116 17.91 5.09 -1.02
CA SER A 116 16.85 4.29 -0.41
C SER A 116 16.39 3.21 -1.39
N PRO A 117 16.22 1.96 -0.94
CA PRO A 117 15.47 0.96 -1.69
C PRO A 117 13.96 1.18 -1.52
N ARG A 118 13.52 2.11 -0.66
CA ARG A 118 12.11 2.34 -0.34
C ARG A 118 11.60 3.58 -1.05
N LEU A 119 10.30 3.62 -1.30
CA LEU A 119 9.58 4.78 -1.83
C LEU A 119 8.37 5.09 -0.97
N GLY A 120 8.21 6.33 -0.55
CA GLY A 120 7.13 6.72 0.36
C GLY A 120 5.76 6.72 -0.32
N PHE A 121 4.73 6.24 0.38
CA PHE A 121 3.33 6.38 -0.01
C PHE A 121 2.45 6.63 1.22
N ALA A 122 1.21 7.07 1.02
CA ALA A 122 0.33 7.49 2.10
C ALA A 122 -1.01 6.74 2.08
N PRO A 123 -1.14 5.59 2.77
CA PRO A 123 -2.44 4.97 3.01
C PRO A 123 -3.18 5.71 4.15
N THR A 124 -4.51 5.83 4.04
CA THR A 124 -5.34 6.34 5.15
C THR A 124 -5.77 5.20 6.06
N ALA A 125 -5.71 5.38 7.38
CA ALA A 125 -6.15 4.35 8.32
C ALA A 125 -7.68 4.36 8.56
N ASN A 126 -8.33 5.52 8.52
CA ASN A 126 -9.74 5.70 8.93
C ASN A 126 -10.62 6.35 7.85
N GLY A 127 -10.35 6.05 6.58
CA GLY A 127 -11.11 6.59 5.44
C GLY A 127 -12.58 6.13 5.39
N GLU A 128 -13.29 6.59 4.37
CA GLU A 128 -14.69 6.19 4.12
C GLU A 128 -14.81 4.68 3.84
N VAL A 129 -15.93 4.09 4.22
CA VAL A 129 -16.17 2.64 4.11
C VAL A 129 -17.51 2.34 3.46
N GLY A 130 -17.75 1.08 3.12
CA GLY A 130 -18.99 0.60 2.54
C GLY A 130 -18.80 0.15 1.09
N PHE A 131 -19.24 -1.07 0.79
CA PHE A 131 -19.12 -1.70 -0.52
C PHE A 131 -19.56 -0.82 -1.71
N SER A 132 -20.68 -0.10 -1.55
CA SER A 132 -21.26 0.75 -2.59
C SER A 132 -20.90 2.23 -2.44
N ASN A 133 -20.01 2.59 -1.50
CA ASN A 133 -19.62 3.96 -1.25
C ASN A 133 -18.55 4.37 -2.28
N PRO A 134 -18.83 5.33 -3.19
CA PRO A 134 -17.85 5.78 -4.17
C PRO A 134 -16.64 6.47 -3.52
N GLU A 135 -16.74 6.90 -2.26
CA GLU A 135 -15.64 7.51 -1.51
C GLU A 135 -14.80 6.50 -0.72
N ARG A 136 -15.14 5.20 -0.79
CA ARG A 136 -14.50 4.15 0.01
C ARG A 136 -12.98 4.15 -0.14
N GLN A 137 -12.26 4.20 0.97
CA GLN A 137 -10.80 4.23 1.04
C GLN A 137 -10.32 3.86 2.45
N GLY A 138 -9.13 3.27 2.53
CA GLY A 138 -8.38 3.16 3.79
C GLY A 138 -8.22 1.76 4.34
N LEU A 139 -7.29 1.60 5.27
CA LEU A 139 -6.93 0.31 5.85
C LEU A 139 -8.08 -0.29 6.68
N ASN A 140 -8.89 0.55 7.33
CA ASN A 140 -10.13 0.14 7.99
C ASN A 140 -11.13 -0.52 7.04
N SER A 141 -11.12 -0.15 5.75
CA SER A 141 -12.08 -0.64 4.78
C SER A 141 -11.92 -2.13 4.46
N THR A 142 -10.72 -2.72 4.65
CA THR A 142 -10.56 -4.18 4.58
C THR A 142 -11.32 -4.89 5.69
N ILE A 143 -11.33 -4.30 6.90
CA ILE A 143 -11.95 -4.89 8.10
C ILE A 143 -13.48 -4.92 7.97
N VAL A 144 -14.07 -3.89 7.35
CA VAL A 144 -15.53 -3.72 7.31
C VAL A 144 -16.18 -4.10 5.98
N ASP A 145 -15.44 -4.13 4.88
CA ASP A 145 -15.98 -4.34 3.52
C ASP A 145 -15.65 -5.72 2.96
N ASP A 146 -15.73 -6.78 3.78
CA ASP A 146 -15.58 -8.19 3.35
C ASP A 146 -14.20 -8.48 2.72
N ASP A 147 -13.13 -8.14 3.44
CA ASP A 147 -11.73 -8.37 3.06
C ASP A 147 -11.33 -7.75 1.71
N ARG A 148 -12.01 -6.69 1.29
CA ARG A 148 -11.61 -5.91 0.11
C ARG A 148 -10.35 -5.13 0.38
N ALA A 149 -9.36 -5.30 -0.48
CA ALA A 149 -8.11 -4.54 -0.45
C ALA A 149 -8.35 -3.03 -0.30
N PRO A 150 -7.55 -2.32 0.51
CA PRO A 150 -7.63 -0.87 0.59
C PRO A 150 -7.25 -0.24 -0.75
N ILE A 151 -7.79 0.95 -1.02
CA ILE A 151 -7.45 1.75 -2.20
C ILE A 151 -6.43 2.80 -1.78
N ASN A 152 -5.23 2.69 -2.32
CA ASN A 152 -4.11 3.55 -1.95
C ASN A 152 -3.76 4.55 -3.08
N VAL A 153 -3.10 5.65 -2.72
CA VAL A 153 -2.58 6.65 -3.66
C VAL A 153 -1.07 6.48 -3.77
N PHE A 154 -0.59 6.29 -4.99
CA PHE A 154 0.81 6.10 -5.32
C PHE A 154 1.40 7.38 -5.92
N PRO A 155 2.65 7.72 -5.57
CA PRO A 155 3.28 8.96 -5.99
C PRO A 155 3.90 8.92 -7.39
N LEU A 156 4.23 7.72 -7.89
CA LEU A 156 5.02 7.50 -9.10
C LEU A 156 4.57 6.21 -9.78
N ASP A 157 4.40 6.28 -11.09
CA ASP A 157 4.31 5.13 -11.99
C ASP A 157 5.64 4.32 -12.05
N PRO A 158 5.65 2.98 -12.32
CA PRO A 158 6.89 2.22 -12.46
C PRO A 158 7.73 2.53 -13.70
N GLU A 159 7.38 3.56 -14.49
CA GLU A 159 8.25 4.14 -15.50
C GLU A 159 9.57 4.67 -14.91
N ASN A 160 10.57 3.80 -14.73
CA ASN A 160 11.93 4.17 -14.31
C ASN A 160 12.67 4.97 -15.40
N ASN A 161 12.21 6.20 -15.62
CA ASN A 161 12.67 7.14 -16.62
C ASN A 161 13.63 8.15 -16.00
N LYS A 162 14.92 8.02 -16.36
CA LYS A 162 15.98 8.92 -15.91
C LYS A 162 15.77 10.38 -16.30
N ARG A 163 14.94 10.69 -17.30
CA ARG A 163 14.64 12.08 -17.71
C ARG A 163 13.69 12.77 -16.75
N GLU A 164 12.82 12.02 -16.10
CA GLU A 164 11.81 12.52 -15.17
C GLU A 164 12.24 12.37 -13.72
N ALA A 165 13.49 11.97 -13.51
CA ALA A 165 14.03 11.74 -12.18
C ALA A 165 13.19 10.68 -11.42
N ASN A 166 12.51 9.77 -12.11
CA ASN A 166 11.75 8.70 -11.48
C ASN A 166 12.71 7.64 -10.90
N ASN A 167 12.53 7.29 -9.63
CA ASN A 167 13.26 6.26 -8.91
C ASN A 167 12.28 5.29 -8.25
N TYR A 168 11.36 4.76 -9.06
CA TYR A 168 10.35 3.83 -8.61
C TYR A 168 10.96 2.64 -7.87
N SER A 169 10.36 2.31 -6.73
CA SER A 169 10.59 1.07 -6.01
C SER A 169 9.26 0.45 -5.62
N PRO A 170 9.11 -0.89 -5.75
CA PRO A 170 7.95 -1.59 -5.21
C PRO A 170 7.99 -1.71 -3.67
N MET A 171 9.07 -1.28 -3.01
CA MET A 171 9.20 -1.32 -1.55
C MET A 171 8.61 -0.04 -0.97
N TRP A 172 7.32 -0.05 -0.63
CA TRP A 172 6.65 1.12 -0.12
C TRP A 172 6.96 1.36 1.35
N ASP A 173 7.42 2.58 1.66
CA ASP A 173 7.56 3.11 3.02
C ASP A 173 6.25 3.77 3.42
N ALA A 174 5.49 3.20 4.35
CA ALA A 174 4.15 3.70 4.63
C ALA A 174 4.18 4.96 5.52
N HIS A 175 3.51 6.01 5.07
CA HIS A 175 3.23 7.24 5.80
C HIS A 175 1.73 7.31 6.11
N VAL A 176 1.31 6.55 7.13
CA VAL A 176 -0.12 6.36 7.42
C VAL A 176 -0.73 7.65 7.94
N TYR A 177 -1.82 8.12 7.36
CA TYR A 177 -2.55 9.29 7.87
C TYR A 177 -3.94 8.93 8.36
N VAL A 178 -4.51 9.81 9.18
CA VAL A 178 -5.90 9.73 9.64
C VAL A 178 -6.61 11.05 9.37
N TRP A 179 -7.88 10.96 8.99
CA TRP A 179 -8.83 12.07 9.09
C TRP A 179 -9.02 12.44 10.56
N THR A 180 -9.03 13.72 10.88
CA THR A 180 -9.24 14.21 12.24
C THR A 180 -10.66 13.96 12.71
N ASP A 181 -10.86 13.87 14.02
CA ASP A 181 -12.20 13.71 14.61
C ASP A 181 -13.12 14.87 14.22
N GLU A 182 -12.58 16.08 14.12
CA GLU A 182 -13.31 17.27 13.66
C GLU A 182 -13.76 17.14 12.21
N ALA A 183 -12.87 16.73 11.30
CA ALA A 183 -13.20 16.55 9.88
C ALA A 183 -14.22 15.42 9.68
N VAL A 184 -14.11 14.34 10.45
CA VAL A 184 -15.08 13.24 10.45
C VAL A 184 -16.44 13.72 10.95
N ALA A 185 -16.48 14.46 12.07
CA ALA A 185 -17.73 14.99 12.62
C ALA A 185 -18.40 16.03 11.70
N ALA A 186 -17.60 16.76 10.92
CA ALA A 186 -18.06 17.71 9.92
C ALA A 186 -18.51 17.06 8.59
N GLY A 187 -18.28 15.76 8.41
CA GLY A 187 -18.63 15.05 7.18
C GLY A 187 -17.70 15.37 6.00
N GLU A 188 -16.47 15.78 6.27
CA GLU A 188 -15.48 16.17 5.25
C GLU A 188 -14.67 14.98 4.72
N ARG A 189 -14.75 13.84 5.41
CA ARG A 189 -14.06 12.62 5.02
C ARG A 189 -14.54 12.12 3.66
N ARG A 190 -13.59 11.91 2.75
CA ARG A 190 -13.82 11.46 1.38
C ARG A 190 -12.61 10.69 0.85
N ARG A 191 -12.70 10.17 -0.36
CA ARG A 191 -11.54 9.59 -1.04
C ARG A 191 -10.53 10.68 -1.38
N VAL A 192 -9.27 10.36 -1.16
CA VAL A 192 -8.09 11.09 -1.65
C VAL A 192 -7.55 10.35 -2.86
N ASN A 193 -7.33 11.05 -3.96
CA ASN A 193 -6.93 10.45 -5.25
C ASN A 193 -5.53 10.89 -5.72
N GLY A 194 -4.84 11.76 -4.99
CA GLY A 194 -3.52 12.27 -5.36
C GLY A 194 -2.78 12.90 -4.18
N LEU A 195 -1.45 13.03 -4.31
CA LEU A 195 -0.63 13.65 -3.27
C LEU A 195 -0.85 15.17 -3.14
N GLU A 196 -1.20 15.85 -4.23
CA GLU A 196 -1.54 17.29 -4.18
C GLU A 196 -2.80 17.52 -3.33
N ASP A 197 -3.83 16.69 -3.52
CA ASP A 197 -5.04 16.71 -2.70
C ASP A 197 -4.72 16.39 -1.24
N LEU A 198 -3.91 15.35 -0.99
CA LEU A 198 -3.46 15.02 0.37
C LEU A 198 -2.71 16.18 1.05
N GLN A 199 -1.85 16.87 0.30
CA GLN A 199 -1.11 18.03 0.81
C GLN A 199 -2.09 19.15 1.21
N ALA A 200 -3.08 19.45 0.37
CA ALA A 200 -4.09 20.47 0.68
C ALA A 200 -4.92 20.11 1.93
N LEU A 201 -5.31 18.85 2.08
CA LEU A 201 -6.01 18.35 3.27
C LEU A 201 -5.15 18.48 4.54
N ARG A 202 -3.85 18.19 4.42
CA ARG A 202 -2.91 18.30 5.54
C ARG A 202 -2.68 19.75 5.94
N ASP A 203 -2.49 20.64 4.98
CA ASP A 203 -2.32 22.08 5.23
C ASP A 203 -3.57 22.71 5.86
N ALA A 204 -4.75 22.19 5.52
CA ALA A 204 -6.02 22.57 6.14
C ALA A 204 -6.25 21.95 7.53
N GLY A 205 -5.40 21.04 7.98
CA GLY A 205 -5.53 20.35 9.27
C GLY A 205 -6.65 19.30 9.32
N LEU A 206 -7.14 18.84 8.16
CA LEU A 206 -8.20 17.83 8.06
C LEU A 206 -7.68 16.40 8.18
N VAL A 207 -6.40 16.22 7.87
CA VAL A 207 -5.68 14.95 8.07
C VAL A 207 -4.39 15.18 8.84
N VAL A 208 -4.00 14.20 9.63
CA VAL A 208 -2.78 14.21 10.44
C VAL A 208 -2.08 12.86 10.37
N ASP A 209 -0.83 12.83 10.84
CA ASP A 209 -0.11 11.58 11.07
C ASP A 209 -0.93 10.62 11.93
N ALA A 210 -0.97 9.35 11.55
CA ALA A 210 -1.47 8.32 12.45
C ALA A 210 -0.64 8.35 13.74
N PRO A 211 -1.24 8.15 14.93
CA PRO A 211 -0.52 8.22 16.22
C PRO A 211 0.68 7.28 16.33
N THR A 212 0.71 6.23 15.51
CA THR A 212 1.78 5.23 15.45
C THR A 212 2.99 5.66 14.61
N ASN A 213 2.91 6.77 13.88
CA ASN A 213 4.02 7.23 13.05
C ASN A 213 5.14 7.85 13.91
N ALA A 214 6.17 7.04 14.18
CA ALA A 214 7.31 7.47 14.99
C ALA A 214 8.52 7.90 14.15
N GLY A 215 8.58 7.51 12.87
CA GLY A 215 9.73 7.69 12.00
C GLY A 215 9.94 9.13 11.49
N PRO A 216 10.98 9.38 10.68
CA PRO A 216 11.27 10.69 10.11
C PRO A 216 10.13 11.21 9.22
N ALA A 217 10.01 12.54 9.13
CA ALA A 217 9.12 13.21 8.19
C ALA A 217 9.68 13.08 6.77
N ASN A 218 8.79 12.92 5.79
CA ASN A 218 9.14 12.76 4.39
C ASN A 218 8.44 13.80 3.53
N THR A 219 9.20 14.78 3.04
CA THR A 219 8.71 15.89 2.20
C THR A 219 8.11 15.42 0.89
N PHE A 220 8.58 14.30 0.36
CA PHE A 220 8.03 13.69 -0.85
C PHE A 220 6.58 13.24 -0.66
N VAL A 221 6.21 12.80 0.55
CA VAL A 221 4.86 12.34 0.89
C VAL A 221 4.16 13.34 1.82
N THR A 222 4.07 14.59 1.37
CA THR A 222 3.37 15.68 2.04
C THR A 222 3.91 16.08 3.42
N GLY A 223 5.09 15.60 3.81
CA GLY A 223 5.68 15.83 5.12
C GLY A 223 5.14 14.94 6.24
N LEU A 224 4.33 13.93 5.91
CA LEU A 224 3.92 12.88 6.85
C LEU A 224 5.13 12.11 7.36
N ARG A 225 5.04 11.58 8.58
CA ARG A 225 6.07 10.79 9.24
C ARG A 225 5.97 9.33 8.84
N ALA A 226 7.12 8.67 8.70
CA ALA A 226 7.16 7.25 8.41
C ALA A 226 6.56 6.45 9.58
N SER A 227 5.80 5.41 9.25
CA SER A 227 5.18 4.50 10.22
C SER A 227 6.10 3.37 10.67
N GLY A 228 7.22 3.17 9.98
CA GLY A 228 8.09 2.00 10.11
C GLY A 228 7.56 0.74 9.39
N LEU A 229 6.38 0.81 8.77
CA LEU A 229 5.81 -0.29 7.98
C LEU A 229 6.40 -0.27 6.57
N ILE A 230 6.84 -1.44 6.09
CA ILE A 230 7.29 -1.64 4.72
C ILE A 230 6.34 -2.62 4.04
N ILE A 231 5.88 -2.25 2.85
CA ILE A 231 4.95 -3.06 2.05
C ILE A 231 5.55 -3.24 0.67
N ASN A 232 5.87 -4.49 0.31
CA ASN A 232 6.36 -4.84 -1.02
C ASN A 232 5.18 -5.03 -1.96
N CYS A 233 4.90 -4.02 -2.79
CA CYS A 233 3.74 -3.99 -3.66
C CYS A 233 4.08 -3.49 -5.06
N PRO A 234 4.58 -4.37 -5.95
CA PRO A 234 4.75 -4.03 -7.36
C PRO A 234 3.43 -3.69 -8.05
N VAL A 235 3.51 -2.70 -8.91
CA VAL A 235 2.47 -2.30 -9.87
C VAL A 235 2.47 -3.29 -11.01
N ILE A 236 1.26 -3.74 -11.39
CA ILE A 236 1.05 -4.79 -12.38
C ILE A 236 0.51 -4.20 -13.69
N ALA A 237 -0.43 -3.25 -13.59
CA ALA A 237 -1.03 -2.61 -14.76
C ALA A 237 -1.74 -1.30 -14.42
N GLN A 238 -1.69 -0.33 -15.33
CA GLN A 238 -2.56 0.85 -15.36
C GLN A 238 -3.16 0.98 -16.76
N PRO A 239 -4.35 0.42 -17.02
CA PRO A 239 -4.87 0.29 -18.38
C PRO A 239 -5.38 1.60 -19.01
N PHE A 240 -5.46 2.68 -18.25
CA PHE A 240 -6.10 3.94 -18.67
C PHE A 240 -5.22 5.19 -18.53
N GLU A 241 -3.93 5.03 -18.30
CA GLU A 241 -2.99 6.14 -18.18
C GLU A 241 -3.08 7.07 -19.42
N GLY A 242 -3.36 8.36 -19.20
CA GLY A 242 -3.50 9.36 -20.27
C GLY A 242 -4.72 9.17 -21.20
N SER A 243 -5.64 8.26 -20.88
CA SER A 243 -6.78 7.91 -21.76
C SER A 243 -8.05 8.75 -21.54
N GLN A 244 -8.00 9.86 -20.78
CA GLN A 244 -9.14 10.78 -20.63
C GLN A 244 -9.66 11.37 -21.95
N ASP A 245 -8.97 11.15 -23.07
CA ASP A 245 -9.41 11.51 -24.43
C ASP A 245 -10.23 10.42 -25.17
N LEU A 246 -10.45 9.23 -24.58
CA LEU A 246 -11.29 8.21 -25.22
C LEU A 246 -12.67 8.12 -24.53
N PRO A 247 -13.76 8.49 -25.23
CA PRO A 247 -15.09 8.44 -24.65
C PRO A 247 -15.43 7.00 -24.29
N ILE A 248 -15.66 6.77 -22.99
CA ILE A 248 -16.14 5.50 -22.47
C ILE A 248 -17.55 5.27 -23.05
N GLY A 249 -17.62 4.53 -24.14
CA GLY A 249 -18.87 4.09 -24.74
C GLY A 249 -19.64 3.16 -23.79
N PRO A 250 -20.97 3.06 -23.93
CA PRO A 250 -21.79 2.29 -23.01
C PRO A 250 -21.45 0.80 -23.12
N ARG A 251 -21.21 0.17 -21.96
CA ARG A 251 -21.01 -1.29 -21.88
C ARG A 251 -22.36 -1.97 -22.09
N GLY A 252 -22.44 -2.84 -23.10
CA GLY A 252 -23.56 -3.77 -23.33
C GLY A 252 -23.39 -5.06 -22.54
#